data_AF-A0A6L3EJ70-F1
#
_entry.id   AF-A0A6L3EJ70-F1
#
_cell.length_a   1.000
_cell.length_b   1.000
_cell.length_c   1.000
_cell.angle_alpha   90.00
_cell.angle_beta   90.00
_cell.angle_gamma   90.00
#
_symmetry.space_group_name_H-M   'P 1'
#
loop_
_entity.id
_entity.type
_entity.pdbx_description
1 polymer ?
#
loop_
_entity_poly.entity_id
_entity_poly.type
_entity_poly.pdbx_seq_one_letter_code
_entity_poly.pdbx_strand_id
1 'polypeptide(L)'
;MFRIVQSSPSEGLGILLRIRASLLAALAVVAAVAHLQLGLHLPVAPLSIVFVLFISWTAASYWRLRQPWLASHLELFLNLLIDMGLFTALLYW
;
A
#
# COMPACT_ATOMS: atom_id res chain seq x y z
N MET A 1 -33.26 0.85 1.10
CA MET A 1 -32.69 -0.46 1.48
C MET A 1 -31.24 -0.49 1.02
N PHE A 2 -30.31 -0.01 1.85
CA PHE A 2 -28.88 -0.06 1.54
C PHE A 2 -28.43 -1.51 1.67
N ARG A 3 -28.22 -2.18 0.53
CA ARG A 3 -27.57 -3.49 0.49
C ARG A 3 -26.09 -3.21 0.77
N ILE A 4 -25.69 -3.26 2.05
CA ILE A 4 -24.29 -3.34 2.41
C ILE A 4 -23.83 -4.67 1.82
N VAL A 5 -23.23 -4.64 0.64
CA VAL A 5 -22.58 -5.80 0.05
C VAL A 5 -21.47 -6.14 1.03
N GLN A 6 -21.70 -7.16 1.87
CA GLN A 6 -20.66 -7.72 2.73
C GLN A 6 -19.66 -8.39 1.79
N SER A 7 -18.70 -7.62 1.29
CA SER A 7 -17.57 -8.16 0.56
C SER A 7 -16.81 -9.09 1.50
N SER A 8 -16.44 -10.26 0.99
CA SER A 8 -15.64 -11.19 1.78
C SER A 8 -14.31 -10.51 2.15
N PRO A 9 -13.71 -10.79 3.33
CA PRO A 9 -12.43 -10.17 3.69
C PRO A 9 -11.33 -10.39 2.64
N SER A 10 -11.39 -11.52 1.93
CA SER A 10 -10.49 -11.85 0.81
C SER A 10 -10.68 -10.90 -0.39
N GLU A 11 -11.91 -10.56 -0.76
CA GLU A 11 -12.18 -9.55 -1.79
C GLU A 11 -11.70 -8.17 -1.35
N GLY A 12 -11.94 -7.81 -0.08
CA GLY A 12 -11.44 -6.56 0.50
C GLY A 12 -9.91 -6.44 0.40
N LEU A 13 -9.19 -7.53 0.74
CA LEU A 13 -7.74 -7.60 0.60
C LEU A 13 -7.29 -7.50 -0.86
N GLY A 14 -8.02 -8.12 -1.79
CA GLY A 14 -7.76 -8.02 -3.22
C GLY A 14 -7.91 -6.58 -3.75
N ILE A 15 -8.93 -5.86 -3.29
CA ILE A 15 -9.13 -4.45 -3.61
C ILE A 15 -8.00 -3.60 -3.02
N LEU A 16 -7.66 -3.80 -1.75
CA LEU A 16 -6.55 -3.08 -1.09
C LEU A 16 -5.24 -3.27 -1.83
N LEU A 17 -4.93 -4.50 -2.26
CA LEU A 17 -3.71 -4.77 -3.00
C LEU A 17 -3.64 -3.97 -4.31
N ARG A 18 -4.75 -3.91 -5.06
CA ARG A 18 -4.81 -3.13 -6.32
C ARG A 18 -4.64 -1.64 -6.06
N ILE A 19 -5.31 -1.12 -5.04
CA ILE A 19 -5.17 0.29 -4.61
C ILE A 19 -3.72 0.58 -4.22
N ARG A 20 -3.11 -0.30 -3.41
CA ARG A 20 -1.73 -0.18 -2.94
C ARG A 20 -0.73 -0.16 -4.10
N ALA A 21 -0.88 -1.07 -5.06
CA ALA A 21 -0.03 -1.13 -6.24
C ALA A 21 -0.14 0.15 -7.11
N SER A 22 -1.35 0.65 -7.32
CA SER A 22 -1.59 1.90 -8.04
C SER A 22 -0.98 3.11 -7.31
N LEU A 23 -1.14 3.18 -5.99
CA LEU A 23 -0.55 4.24 -5.15
C LEU A 23 0.97 4.20 -5.18
N LEU A 24 1.57 3.03 -5.09
CA LEU A 24 3.02 2.87 -5.19
C LEU A 24 3.55 3.41 -6.53
N ALA A 25 2.89 3.06 -7.64
CA ALA A 25 3.27 3.56 -8.96
C ALA A 25 3.14 5.08 -9.06
N ALA A 26 2.02 5.64 -8.59
CA ALA A 26 1.80 7.08 -8.58
C ALA A 26 2.84 7.82 -7.73
N LEU A 27 3.13 7.32 -6.52
CA LEU A 27 4.13 7.91 -5.62
C LEU A 27 5.54 7.87 -6.21
N ALA A 28 5.92 6.77 -6.87
CA ALA A 28 7.21 6.67 -7.53
C ALA A 28 7.36 7.72 -8.65
N VAL A 29 6.31 7.93 -9.43
CA VAL A 29 6.28 8.97 -10.48
C VAL A 29 6.36 10.36 -9.87
N VAL A 30 5.56 10.65 -8.84
CA VAL A 30 5.57 11.96 -8.16
C VAL A 30 6.94 12.26 -7.56
N ALA A 31 7.54 11.29 -6.87
CA ALA A 31 8.87 11.44 -6.29
C ALA A 31 9.94 11.69 -7.37
N ALA A 32 9.88 10.95 -8.49
CA ALA A 32 10.80 11.14 -9.61
C ALA A 32 10.66 12.53 -10.26
N VAL A 33 9.44 13.00 -10.50
CA VAL A 33 9.17 14.33 -11.05
C VAL A 33 9.62 15.42 -10.08
N ALA A 34 9.29 15.29 -8.80
CA ALA A 34 9.69 16.25 -7.78
C ALA A 34 11.22 16.37 -7.66
N HIS A 35 11.94 15.24 -7.72
CA HIS A 35 13.39 15.26 -7.64
C HIS A 35 14.06 15.77 -8.93
N LEU A 36 13.64 15.27 -10.09
CA LEU A 36 14.35 15.50 -11.36
C LEU A 36 13.90 16.79 -12.07
N GLN A 37 12.62 17.16 -11.98
CA GLN A 37 12.06 18.30 -12.72
C GLN A 37 11.88 19.54 -11.85
N LEU A 38 11.49 19.37 -10.58
CA LEU A 38 11.24 20.49 -9.66
C LEU A 38 12.47 20.86 -8.84
N GLY A 39 13.55 20.09 -8.92
CA GLY A 39 14.78 20.33 -8.16
C GLY A 39 14.59 20.24 -6.64
N LEU A 40 13.54 19.55 -6.18
CA LEU A 40 13.31 19.34 -4.75
C LEU A 40 14.35 18.34 -4.23
N HIS A 41 15.12 18.76 -3.24
CA HIS A 41 15.96 17.87 -2.45
C HIS A 41 15.10 17.04 -1.51
N LEU A 42 14.46 16.04 -2.09
CA LEU A 42 13.80 14.98 -1.35
C LEU A 42 14.85 14.15 -0.61
N PRO A 43 14.59 13.73 0.64
CA PRO A 43 15.49 12.86 1.36
C PRO A 43 15.37 11.44 0.78
N VAL A 44 16.16 11.16 -0.26
CA VAL A 44 16.07 9.94 -1.06
C VAL A 44 16.31 8.68 -0.21
N ALA A 45 17.22 8.74 0.76
CA ALA A 45 17.52 7.60 1.62
C ALA A 45 16.30 7.12 2.44
N PRO A 46 15.66 7.94 3.29
CA PRO A 46 14.47 7.50 4.02
C PRO A 46 13.30 7.15 3.08
N LEU A 47 13.08 7.91 2.00
CA LEU A 47 12.04 7.58 1.02
C LEU A 47 12.25 6.19 0.41
N SER A 48 13.49 5.85 0.03
CA SER A 48 13.81 4.54 -0.53
C SER A 48 13.51 3.40 0.45
N ILE A 49 13.77 3.59 1.75
CA ILE A 49 13.43 2.61 2.78
C ILE A 49 11.92 2.40 2.85
N VAL A 50 11.14 3.49 2.85
CA VAL A 50 9.68 3.38 2.90
C VAL A 50 9.13 2.72 1.64
N PHE A 51 9.67 3.03 0.45
CA PHE A 51 9.31 2.35 -0.79
C PHE A 51 9.61 0.85 -0.74
N VAL A 52 10.78 0.45 -0.25
CA VAL A 52 11.15 -0.97 -0.10
C VAL A 52 10.20 -1.69 0.85
N LEU A 53 9.84 -1.08 1.98
CA LEU A 53 8.85 -1.63 2.91
C LEU A 53 7.49 -1.76 2.25
N PHE A 54 7.06 -0.75 1.49
CA PHE A 54 5.79 -0.75 0.77
C PHE A 54 5.72 -1.86 -0.29
N ILE A 55 6.79 -2.04 -1.07
CA ILE A 55 6.90 -3.09 -2.08
C ILE A 55 6.88 -4.46 -1.41
N SER A 56 7.67 -4.64 -0.35
CA SER A 56 7.75 -5.90 0.40
C SER A 56 6.39 -6.28 0.99
N TRP A 57 5.69 -5.30 1.57
CA TRP A 57 4.34 -5.50 2.11
C TRP A 57 3.32 -5.84 1.02
N THR A 58 3.38 -5.14 -0.13
CA THR A 58 2.55 -5.45 -1.30
C THR A 58 2.77 -6.88 -1.80
N ALA A 59 4.04 -7.30 -1.93
CA ALA A 59 4.39 -8.65 -2.34
C ALA A 59 3.92 -9.70 -1.33
N ALA A 60 4.06 -9.43 -0.03
CA ALA A 60 3.57 -10.30 1.04
C ALA A 60 2.04 -10.47 0.99
N SER A 61 1.29 -9.37 0.84
CA SER A 61 -0.18 -9.44 0.71
C SER A 61 -0.61 -10.15 -0.58
N TYR A 62 0.13 -9.99 -1.68
CA TYR A 62 -0.13 -10.72 -2.91
C TYR A 62 0.11 -12.22 -2.75
N TRP A 63 1.24 -12.61 -2.15
CA TRP A 63 1.53 -14.00 -1.83
C TRP A 63 0.47 -14.60 -0.89
N ARG A 64 0.04 -13.83 0.10
CA ARG A 64 -1.00 -14.23 1.05
C ARG A 64 -2.36 -14.48 0.40
N LEU A 65 -2.72 -13.69 -0.62
CA LEU A 65 -3.94 -13.88 -1.42
C LEU A 65 -3.92 -15.12 -2.31
N ARG A 66 -2.74 -15.67 -2.61
CA ARG A 66 -2.60 -16.93 -3.38
C ARG A 66 -2.77 -18.18 -2.51
N GLN A 67 -2.84 -18.02 -1.19
CA GLN A 67 -3.00 -19.15 -0.28
C GLN A 67 -4.45 -19.65 -0.25
N PRO A 68 -4.69 -20.94 -0.03
CA PRO A 68 -6.02 -21.56 -0.11
C PRO A 68 -6.97 -21.15 1.04
N TRP A 69 -6.45 -20.57 2.12
CA TRP A 69 -7.23 -20.17 3.29
C TRP A 69 -7.80 -18.75 3.15
N LEU A 70 -9.09 -18.62 3.48
CA LEU A 70 -9.83 -17.36 3.48
C LEU A 70 -9.14 -16.32 4.38
N ALA A 71 -9.14 -15.06 3.95
CA ALA A 71 -8.66 -13.98 4.80
C ALA A 71 -9.67 -13.70 5.92
N SER A 72 -9.15 -13.29 7.08
CA SER A 72 -9.98 -12.88 8.22
C SER A 72 -10.19 -11.37 8.24
N HIS A 73 -11.23 -10.90 8.95
CA HIS A 73 -11.43 -9.46 9.18
C HIS A 73 -10.25 -8.81 9.92
N LEU A 74 -9.63 -9.55 10.84
CA LEU A 74 -8.42 -9.08 11.55
C LEU A 74 -7.28 -8.84 10.57
N GLU A 75 -7.09 -9.75 9.62
CA GLU A 75 -6.02 -9.64 8.63
C GLU A 75 -6.23 -8.46 7.67
N LEU A 76 -7.47 -8.23 7.25
CA LEU A 76 -7.85 -7.06 6.49
C LEU A 76 -7.56 -5.76 7.27
N PHE A 77 -7.93 -5.73 8.55
CA PHE A 77 -7.66 -4.60 9.44
C PHE A 77 -6.16 -4.35 9.62
N LEU A 78 -5.35 -5.39 9.82
CA LEU A 78 -3.90 -5.27 9.94
C LEU A 78 -3.26 -4.72 8.66
N ASN A 79 -3.76 -5.13 7.49
CA ASN A 79 -3.30 -4.57 6.21
C ASN A 79 -3.59 -3.08 6.12
N LEU A 80 -4.80 -2.65 6.49
CA LEU A 80 -5.17 -1.24 6.55
C LEU A 80 -4.32 -0.44 7.54
N LEU A 81 -4.08 -1.00 8.73
CA LEU A 81 -3.28 -0.36 9.77
C LEU A 81 -1.85 -0.12 9.31
N ILE A 82 -1.24 -1.14 8.68
CA ILE A 82 0.12 -1.04 8.15
C ILE A 82 0.17 -0.05 6.97
N ASP A 83 -0.81 -0.09 6.07
CA ASP A 83 -0.90 0.86 4.97
C ASP A 83 -0.98 2.30 5.48
N MET A 84 -1.81 2.55 6.49
CA MET A 84 -1.93 3.87 7.12
C MET A 84 -0.61 4.32 7.77
N GLY A 85 0.10 3.42 8.45
CA GLY A 85 1.41 3.70 9.03
C GLY A 85 2.47 4.04 7.99
N LEU A 86 2.53 3.27 6.89
CA LEU A 86 3.47 3.51 5.81
C LEU A 86 3.15 4.80 5.02
N PHE A 87 1.89 5.09 4.75
CA PHE A 87 1.49 6.36 4.16
C PHE A 87 1.80 7.56 5.06
N THR A 88 1.61 7.40 6.37
CA THR A 88 2.01 8.42 7.34
C THR A 88 3.52 8.62 7.29
N ALA A 89 4.32 7.56 7.26
CA ALA A 89 5.76 7.67 7.13
C ALA A 89 6.17 8.43 5.86
N LEU A 90 5.54 8.18 4.70
CA LEU A 90 5.79 8.93 3.45
C LEU A 90 5.43 10.41 3.49
N LEU A 91 4.52 10.83 4.37
CA LEU A 91 4.10 12.23 4.46
C LEU A 91 5.01 13.06 5.37
N TYR A 92 5.60 12.42 6.38
CA TYR A 92 6.45 13.07 7.38
C TYR A 92 7.95 12.97 7.06
N TRP A 93 8.33 12.13 6.11
CA TRP A 93 9.70 11.90 5.66
C TRP A 93 9.79 11.98 4.15
#